data_AF-A0A914Q4L9-F1
#
_entry.id   AF-A0A914Q4L9-F1
#
_cell.length_a   1.000
_cell.length_b   1.000
_cell.length_c   1.000
_cell.angle_alpha   90.00
_cell.angle_beta   90.00
_cell.angle_gamma   90.00
#
_symmetry.space_group_name_H-M   'P 1'
#
loop_
_entity.id
_entity.type
_entity.pdbx_description
1 polymer ?
#
loop_
_entity_poly.entity_id
_entity_poly.type
_entity_poly.pdbx_seq_one_letter_code
_entity_poly.pdbx_strand_id
1 'polypeptide(L)'
;MIAENVQYLVYLGDAYANLELEENYGLSEDNYSGIPKTFLTGEYGETKIRGEIFARKSVGRKLKNGEQSLQGVFPRATFVYGEGDTKMMETFLNVCQRHQGCIPFFEGSSRGMFQYVSLD
;
A
#
# COMPACT_ATOMS: atom_id res chain seq x y z
N MET A 1 -4.21 -25.72 9.71
CA MET A 1 -4.78 -26.29 8.47
C MET A 1 -5.75 -25.25 7.90
N ILE A 2 -5.65 -24.88 6.62
CA ILE A 2 -6.55 -23.90 5.98
C ILE A 2 -7.82 -24.65 5.51
N ALA A 3 -9.00 -24.24 6.00
CA ALA A 3 -10.25 -25.00 5.83
C ALA A 3 -10.78 -24.99 4.39
N GLU A 4 -10.72 -23.84 3.73
CA GLU A 4 -11.38 -23.60 2.43
C GLU A 4 -10.57 -24.09 1.21
N ASN A 5 -9.44 -24.79 1.43
CA ASN A 5 -8.53 -25.24 0.36
C ASN A 5 -8.12 -24.13 -0.64
N VAL A 6 -8.17 -22.87 -0.24
CA VAL A 6 -7.68 -21.75 -1.04
C VAL A 6 -6.16 -21.85 -1.12
N GLN A 7 -5.65 -22.06 -2.33
CA GLN A 7 -4.21 -22.27 -2.55
C GLN A 7 -3.43 -20.96 -2.65
N TYR A 8 -4.05 -19.88 -3.14
CA TYR A 8 -3.37 -18.62 -3.42
C TYR A 8 -4.01 -17.47 -2.67
N LEU A 9 -3.20 -16.75 -1.90
CA LEU A 9 -3.57 -15.51 -1.24
C LEU A 9 -2.81 -14.34 -1.90
N VAL A 10 -3.55 -13.37 -2.39
CA VAL A 10 -3.00 -12.08 -2.79
C VAL A 10 -3.46 -11.04 -1.77
N TYR A 11 -2.52 -10.50 -1.01
CA TYR A 11 -2.79 -9.45 -0.03
C TYR A 11 -2.26 -8.12 -0.55
N LEU A 12 -3.16 -7.18 -0.83
CA LEU A 12 -2.79 -5.85 -1.30
C LEU A 12 -2.28 -4.98 -0.13
N GLY A 13 -0.95 -4.89 -0.06
CA GLY A 13 -0.23 -3.99 0.82
C GLY A 13 -0.14 -2.57 0.25
N ASP A 14 0.63 -1.74 0.93
CA ASP A 14 0.83 -0.33 0.61
C ASP A 14 2.29 0.02 0.88
N ALA A 15 2.98 0.62 -0.09
CA ALA A 15 4.41 0.88 -0.05
C ALA A 15 4.84 1.87 1.04
N TYR A 16 3.92 2.70 1.55
CA TYR A 16 4.19 3.70 2.57
C TYR A 16 3.68 3.30 3.96
N ALA A 17 2.91 2.21 4.05
CA ALA A 17 2.29 1.77 5.30
C ALA A 17 3.29 1.33 6.37
N ASN A 18 4.51 0.90 6.02
CA ASN A 18 5.53 0.49 7.00
C ASN A 18 6.62 1.51 7.29
N LEU A 19 6.47 2.75 6.80
CA LEU A 19 7.47 3.79 7.03
C LEU A 19 7.22 4.50 8.36
N GLU A 20 8.31 4.78 9.07
CA GLU A 20 8.29 5.68 10.23
C GLU A 20 8.07 7.14 9.80
N LEU A 21 7.64 7.97 10.74
CA LEU A 21 7.59 9.41 10.52
C LEU A 21 8.99 9.91 10.15
N GLU A 22 9.05 10.82 9.17
CA GLU A 22 10.30 11.41 8.65
C GLU A 22 11.18 10.46 7.82
N GLU A 23 10.79 9.20 7.64
CA GLU A 23 11.45 8.25 6.75
C GLU A 23 11.01 8.48 5.29
N ASN A 24 11.96 8.84 4.43
CA ASN A 24 11.72 9.17 3.02
C ASN A 24 12.69 8.49 2.05
N TYR A 25 13.53 7.55 2.53
CA TYR A 25 14.52 6.85 1.71
C TYR A 25 14.34 5.33 1.77
N GLY A 26 14.26 4.71 0.60
CA GLY A 26 14.32 3.26 0.43
C GLY A 26 12.99 2.55 0.62
N LEU A 27 12.20 2.41 -0.45
CA LEU A 27 11.10 1.45 -0.51
C LEU A 27 11.67 0.04 -0.74
N SER A 28 12.37 -0.51 0.25
CA SER A 28 12.81 -1.90 0.23
C SER A 28 11.76 -2.80 0.87
N GLU A 29 11.68 -4.04 0.40
CA GLU A 29 10.87 -5.06 1.06
C GLU A 29 11.38 -5.38 2.48
N ASP A 30 12.65 -5.10 2.76
CA ASP A 30 13.28 -5.28 4.07
C ASP A 30 12.64 -4.40 5.14
N ASN A 31 12.10 -3.24 4.76
CA ASN A 31 11.42 -2.35 5.69
C ASN A 31 10.24 -3.06 6.35
N TYR A 32 9.61 -4.03 5.67
CA TYR A 32 8.44 -4.79 6.11
C TYR A 32 8.77 -6.01 6.96
N SER A 33 10.02 -6.16 7.38
CA SER A 33 10.45 -7.24 8.28
C SER A 33 9.83 -7.13 9.68
N GLY A 34 9.50 -5.92 10.12
CA GLY A 34 8.97 -5.63 11.45
C GLY A 34 7.84 -4.61 11.46
N ILE A 35 7.47 -4.20 12.67
CA ILE A 35 6.47 -3.16 12.91
C ILE A 35 7.23 -1.90 13.35
N PRO A 36 7.08 -0.76 12.65
CA PRO A 36 7.73 0.49 13.02
C PRO A 36 7.17 1.05 14.33
N LYS A 37 7.91 1.95 14.98
CA LYS A 37 7.45 2.60 16.22
C LYS A 37 6.32 3.60 15.98
N THR A 38 6.35 4.22 14.81
CA THR A 38 5.36 5.20 14.35
C THR A 38 5.02 4.89 12.90
N PHE A 39 3.83 5.29 12.45
CA PHE A 39 3.38 5.04 11.08
C PHE A 39 3.17 6.36 10.36
N LEU A 40 3.80 6.54 9.20
CA LEU A 40 3.63 7.72 8.36
C LEU A 40 2.16 7.99 8.02
N THR A 41 1.40 6.93 7.78
CA THR A 41 -0.05 6.98 7.47
C THR A 41 -0.94 6.71 8.68
N GLY A 42 -0.37 6.73 9.90
CA GLY A 42 -1.11 6.54 11.15
C GLY A 42 -1.78 5.17 11.26
N GLU A 43 -3.01 5.14 11.79
CA GLU A 43 -3.79 3.91 12.01
C GLU A 43 -4.00 3.10 10.71
N TYR A 44 -4.10 3.78 9.56
CA TYR A 44 -4.20 3.10 8.27
C TYR A 44 -2.95 2.25 8.00
N GLY A 45 -1.76 2.82 8.19
CA GLY A 45 -0.49 2.10 8.05
C GLY A 45 -0.42 0.91 9.00
N GLU A 46 -0.75 1.14 10.28
CA GLU A 46 -0.73 0.09 11.30
C GLU A 46 -1.63 -1.10 10.92
N THR A 47 -2.86 -0.84 10.50
CA THR A 47 -3.82 -1.90 10.15
C THR A 47 -3.35 -2.71 8.93
N LYS A 48 -2.80 -2.04 7.90
CA LYS A 48 -2.23 -2.69 6.71
C LYS A 48 -1.06 -3.60 7.06
N ILE A 49 -0.14 -3.14 7.90
CA ILE A 49 1.06 -3.91 8.26
C ILE A 49 0.72 -5.09 9.16
N ARG A 50 -0.13 -4.89 10.17
CA ARG A 50 -0.58 -5.99 11.03
C ARG A 50 -1.34 -7.06 10.23
N GLY A 51 -2.17 -6.64 9.28
CA GLY A 51 -2.86 -7.54 8.35
C GLY A 51 -1.90 -8.33 7.48
N GLU A 52 -0.91 -7.66 6.89
CA GLU A 52 0.11 -8.32 6.06
C GLU A 52 0.93 -9.34 6.87
N ILE A 53 1.39 -8.99 8.07
CA ILE A 53 2.13 -9.90 8.96
C ILE A 53 1.30 -11.12 9.33
N PHE A 54 0.01 -10.93 9.62
CA PHE A 54 -0.91 -12.03 9.92
C PHE A 54 -1.07 -12.98 8.70
N ALA A 55 -1.22 -12.42 7.51
CA ALA A 55 -1.33 -13.17 6.27
C ALA A 55 -0.02 -13.92 5.94
N ARG A 56 1.14 -13.27 6.07
CA ARG A 56 2.47 -13.88 5.89
C ARG A 56 2.69 -15.08 6.82
N LYS A 57 2.28 -14.99 8.09
CA LYS A 57 2.32 -16.11 9.06
C LYS A 57 1.44 -17.30 8.68
N SER A 58 0.52 -17.12 7.73
CA SER A 58 -0.37 -18.17 7.24
C SER A 58 0.18 -18.88 6.00
N VAL A 59 1.07 -18.24 5.25
CA VAL A 59 1.74 -18.84 4.08
C VAL A 59 2.56 -20.07 4.51
N GLY A 60 2.55 -21.10 3.67
CA GLY A 60 3.21 -22.39 3.95
C GLY A 60 2.37 -23.34 4.80
N ARG A 61 1.29 -22.88 5.45
CA ARG A 61 0.36 -23.79 6.16
C ARG A 61 -0.30 -24.75 5.18
N LYS A 62 -0.41 -26.02 5.58
CA LYS A 62 -1.11 -27.05 4.81
C LYS A 62 -2.61 -26.74 4.66
N LEU A 63 -3.12 -26.97 3.47
CA LEU A 63 -4.56 -26.94 3.17
C LEU A 63 -5.25 -28.15 3.78
N LYS A 64 -6.59 -28.14 3.83
CA LYS A 64 -7.40 -29.25 4.37
C LYS A 64 -7.19 -30.56 3.59
N ASN A 65 -6.85 -30.47 2.31
CA ASN A 65 -6.48 -31.63 1.49
C ASN A 65 -5.12 -32.26 1.87
N GLY A 66 -4.30 -31.62 2.70
CA GLY A 66 -3.00 -32.14 3.18
C GLY A 66 -1.87 -32.18 2.15
N GLU A 67 -2.20 -32.14 0.86
CA GLU A 67 -1.24 -32.21 -0.24
C GLU A 67 -0.57 -30.85 -0.47
N GLN A 68 -1.37 -29.79 -0.53
CA GLN A 68 -0.90 -28.46 -0.89
C GLN A 68 -0.69 -27.56 0.34
N SER A 69 0.07 -26.48 0.14
CA SER A 69 0.25 -25.41 1.10
C SER A 69 -0.25 -24.08 0.54
N LEU A 70 -0.67 -23.18 1.42
CA LEU A 70 -1.06 -21.83 1.04
C LEU A 70 0.16 -21.07 0.49
N GLN A 71 0.04 -20.56 -0.73
CA GLN A 71 0.99 -19.65 -1.37
C GLN A 71 0.49 -18.22 -1.20
N GLY A 72 1.41 -17.28 -1.01
CA GLY A 72 1.07 -15.88 -0.76
C GLY A 72 1.92 -14.92 -1.58
N VAL A 73 1.29 -13.91 -2.16
CA VAL A 73 1.95 -12.76 -2.81
C VAL A 73 1.43 -11.47 -2.16
N PHE A 74 2.35 -10.56 -1.89
CA PHE A 74 2.10 -9.34 -1.10
C PHE A 74 2.57 -8.11 -1.88
N PRO A 75 1.92 -7.75 -3.00
CA PRO A 75 2.28 -6.54 -3.73
C PRO A 75 2.00 -5.31 -2.87
N ARG A 76 2.93 -4.36 -2.86
CA ARG A 76 2.85 -3.12 -2.11
C ARG A 76 2.90 -1.98 -3.11
N ALA A 77 1.72 -1.53 -3.53
CA ALA A 77 1.62 -0.45 -4.50
C ALA A 77 2.02 0.89 -3.87
N THR A 78 2.60 1.77 -4.69
CA THR A 78 2.78 3.18 -4.39
C THR A 78 1.50 3.94 -4.75
N PHE A 79 1.56 5.23 -5.11
CA PHE A 79 0.36 5.94 -5.54
C PHE A 79 -0.14 5.41 -6.88
N VAL A 80 -1.29 4.75 -6.85
CA VAL A 80 -1.95 4.23 -8.04
C VAL A 80 -2.90 5.28 -8.60
N TYR A 81 -2.83 5.53 -9.90
CA TYR A 81 -3.76 6.42 -10.62
C TYR A 81 -4.17 5.78 -11.95
N GLY A 82 -5.34 6.13 -12.49
CA GLY A 82 -5.82 5.56 -13.74
C GLY A 82 -7.30 5.81 -13.97
N GLU A 83 -7.85 5.22 -15.02
CA GLU A 83 -9.28 5.34 -15.33
C GLU A 83 -10.13 4.77 -14.18
N GLY A 84 -11.17 5.49 -13.78
CA GLY A 84 -12.04 5.12 -12.66
C GLY A 84 -11.56 5.60 -11.28
N ASP A 85 -10.35 6.16 -11.15
CA ASP A 85 -10.00 6.91 -9.94
C ASP A 85 -10.73 8.25 -9.93
N THR A 86 -11.71 8.35 -9.04
CA THR A 86 -12.48 9.57 -8.83
C THR A 86 -11.71 10.55 -7.97
N LYS A 87 -10.91 10.11 -7.00
CA LYS A 87 -10.44 11.01 -5.94
C LYS A 87 -9.31 11.92 -6.39
N MET A 88 -8.26 11.38 -7.03
CA MET A 88 -7.13 12.19 -7.46
C MET A 88 -7.53 13.13 -8.60
N MET A 89 -8.22 12.58 -9.61
CA MET A 89 -8.68 13.36 -10.76
C MET A 89 -9.74 14.40 -10.38
N GLU A 90 -10.72 14.08 -9.53
CA GLU A 90 -11.64 15.10 -9.00
C GLU A 90 -10.89 16.15 -8.21
N THR A 91 -9.88 15.79 -7.41
CA THR A 91 -9.08 16.77 -6.67
C THR A 91 -8.36 17.72 -7.62
N PHE A 92 -7.71 17.21 -8.67
CA PHE A 92 -7.07 18.06 -9.68
C PHE A 92 -8.08 18.93 -10.42
N LEU A 93 -9.22 18.38 -10.83
CA LEU A 93 -10.29 19.16 -11.48
C LEU A 93 -10.83 20.25 -10.56
N ASN A 94 -11.05 19.94 -9.28
CA ASN A 94 -11.51 20.89 -8.26
C ASN A 94 -10.49 22.02 -8.05
N VAL A 95 -9.19 21.70 -8.04
CA VAL A 95 -8.12 22.69 -7.97
C VAL A 95 -8.15 23.57 -9.22
N CYS A 96 -8.17 22.99 -10.42
CA CYS A 96 -8.21 23.75 -11.66
C CYS A 96 -9.45 24.67 -11.74
N GLN A 97 -10.63 24.19 -11.34
CA GLN A 97 -11.85 25.00 -11.31
C GLN A 97 -11.74 26.21 -10.38
N ARG A 98 -11.09 26.03 -9.21
CA ARG A 98 -10.86 27.11 -8.25
C ARG A 98 -9.79 28.11 -8.71
N HIS A 99 -8.90 27.69 -9.60
CA HIS A 99 -7.74 28.46 -10.04
C HIS A 99 -7.76 28.76 -11.55
N GLN A 100 -8.95 28.99 -12.12
CA GLN A 100 -9.14 29.49 -13.51
C GLN A 100 -8.50 28.58 -14.59
N GLY A 101 -8.55 27.27 -14.38
CA GLY A 101 -7.96 26.27 -15.27
C GLY A 101 -6.46 26.01 -15.05
N CYS A 102 -5.86 26.64 -14.04
CA CYS A 102 -4.45 26.48 -13.71
C CYS A 102 -4.28 25.58 -12.47
N ILE A 103 -3.19 24.81 -12.44
CA ILE A 103 -2.71 24.21 -11.20
C ILE A 103 -1.79 25.25 -10.55
N PRO A 104 -2.16 25.83 -9.40
CA PRO A 104 -1.35 26.85 -8.76
C PRO A 104 -0.06 26.23 -8.21
N PHE A 105 0.98 27.05 -8.09
CA PHE A 105 2.15 26.66 -7.32
C PHE A 105 1.78 26.59 -5.83
N PHE A 106 2.04 25.46 -5.19
CA PHE A 106 1.82 25.29 -3.76
C PHE A 106 3.11 25.61 -3.01
N GLU A 107 3.12 26.72 -2.25
CA GLU A 107 4.21 27.04 -1.34
C GLU A 107 4.18 26.11 -0.13
N GLY A 108 5.31 25.46 0.15
CA GLY A 108 5.45 24.54 1.27
C GLY A 108 6.75 23.75 1.22
N SER A 109 7.05 23.00 2.28
CA SER A 109 8.17 22.07 2.24
C SER A 109 7.81 20.89 1.33
N SER A 110 8.59 20.67 0.25
CA SER A 110 8.51 19.44 -0.52
C SER A 110 8.97 18.29 0.37
N ARG A 111 8.02 17.46 0.85
CA ARG A 111 8.30 16.38 1.80
C ARG A 111 8.40 15.00 1.17
N GLY A 112 8.41 14.86 -0.16
CA GLY A 112 8.62 13.55 -0.77
C GLY A 112 8.64 13.53 -2.28
N MET A 113 9.58 12.76 -2.84
CA MET A 113 9.53 12.25 -4.20
C MET A 113 8.61 11.03 -4.20
N PHE A 114 7.29 11.25 -4.21
CA PHE A 114 6.33 10.15 -4.28
C PHE A 114 6.44 9.43 -5.63
N GLN A 115 6.28 8.11 -5.60
CA GLN A 115 6.28 7.27 -6.77
C GLN A 115 4.83 7.00 -7.18
N TYR A 116 4.57 7.09 -8.48
CA TYR A 116 3.25 6.90 -9.04
C TYR A 116 3.29 5.76 -10.06
N VAL A 117 2.22 4.96 -10.11
CA VAL A 117 2.04 3.88 -11.09
C VAL A 117 0.67 4.03 -11.75
N SER A 118 0.63 3.97 -13.09
CA SER A 118 -0.63 3.99 -13.84
C SER A 118 -1.27 2.60 -13.81
N LEU A 119 -2.60 2.57 -13.68
CA LEU A 119 -3.43 1.43 -14.06
C LEU A 119 -3.85 1.64 -15.52
N ASP A 120 -3.27 0.84 -16.41
CA ASP A 120 -3.63 0.75 -17.82
C ASP A 120 -4.67 -0.38 -18.04
#